data_AF-A0A7C1VMM8-F1
#
_entry.id   AF-A0A7C1VMM8-F1
#
_cell.length_a   1.000
_cell.length_b   1.000
_cell.length_c   1.000
_cell.angle_alpha   90.00
_cell.angle_beta   90.00
_cell.angle_gamma   90.00
#
_symmetry.space_group_name_H-M   'P 1'
#
loop_
_entity.id
_entity.type
_entity.pdbx_description
1 polymer ?
#
loop_
_entity_poly.entity_id
_entity_poly.type
_entity_poly.pdbx_seq_one_letter_code
_entity_poly.pdbx_strand_id
1 'polypeptide(L)'
;MLLIPSIFIISIRQLILYASFLCLYLICFNSWADDTDTSLRLNQSIELRAEQQEQNILKDEDYLHGERPTLTVNGQRYAVQHNKDDVGRALYLSIQQKEWSAVDYFLKEYLYFPDADPLLLAYARGALARMHEDLDTAQQQYRELLALKPDFLPGQLELARVLFENREDGESETFFKKIALTLTPANAQQQGLSQTVDSFLNALENRQSWQGSFSIGPTWVDNLNQSSETYTCLQRYNDFCLYERKTPEAIKAQGIDYEATLNKRFAISGHHGIFFRSLLYGQNYKDQSIYNESQLNSQIGYSYHDRRNQYSLAPSFEFSRYGNTSMYGAWGTHGEWLHYLSDKAIFKLEADYKKQEYLNENIADLYDGNIWSTYATAWYALPNDWTIFGGLDWTHKQAKIDTNAYQQIGIRAGVSKIFNKHINAVLFASIREQEYGVYNALLGELRDDVEQNYTLIVRFPSLSIYGLEPSLTLKHRKVHSNIDWLYSHERNAASLRLEKRF
;
A
#
# COMPACT_ATOMS: atom_id res chain seq x y z
N MET A 1 27.93 -76.32 -5.71
CA MET A 1 28.75 -75.09 -5.58
C MET A 1 27.94 -73.95 -6.18
N LEU A 2 27.11 -73.29 -5.36
CA LEU A 2 26.25 -72.17 -5.77
C LEU A 2 26.37 -71.11 -4.66
N LEU A 3 26.87 -69.94 -5.05
CA LEU A 3 27.12 -68.77 -4.23
C LEU A 3 25.81 -67.99 -4.01
N ILE A 4 25.52 -67.61 -2.77
CA ILE A 4 24.44 -66.70 -2.37
C ILE A 4 25.08 -65.31 -2.15
N PRO A 5 24.53 -64.20 -2.66
CA PRO A 5 25.04 -62.86 -2.38
C PRO A 5 24.54 -62.34 -1.03
N SER A 6 25.46 -61.78 -0.27
CA SER A 6 25.24 -61.15 1.03
C SER A 6 24.38 -59.88 0.90
N ILE A 7 23.22 -59.88 1.54
CA ILE A 7 22.36 -58.71 1.72
C ILE A 7 22.96 -57.83 2.83
N PHE A 8 23.21 -56.56 2.53
CA PHE A 8 23.60 -55.54 3.50
C PHE A 8 22.47 -55.37 4.53
N ILE A 9 22.71 -55.78 5.77
CA ILE A 9 21.84 -55.50 6.92
C ILE A 9 22.15 -54.08 7.37
N ILE A 10 21.35 -53.11 6.90
CA ILE A 10 21.30 -51.78 7.49
C ILE A 10 20.52 -51.91 8.80
N SER A 11 21.14 -51.49 9.90
CA SER A 11 20.53 -51.55 11.24
C SER A 11 19.24 -50.73 11.29
N ILE A 12 18.18 -51.27 11.89
CA ILE A 12 16.88 -50.60 12.11
C ILE A 12 17.06 -49.24 12.82
N ARG A 13 18.11 -49.09 13.66
CA ARG A 13 18.48 -47.82 14.28
C ARG A 13 18.92 -46.75 13.27
N GLN A 14 19.65 -47.14 12.22
CA GLN A 14 20.05 -46.23 11.16
C GLN A 14 18.84 -45.80 10.33
N LEU A 15 17.92 -46.73 10.02
CA LEU A 15 16.69 -46.39 9.28
C LEU A 15 15.80 -45.39 10.05
N ILE A 16 15.67 -45.56 11.38
CA ILE A 16 14.93 -44.64 12.24
C ILE A 16 15.64 -43.27 12.32
N LEU A 17 16.96 -43.23 12.43
CA LEU A 17 17.72 -41.99 12.39
C LEU A 17 17.55 -41.25 11.06
N TYR A 18 17.58 -41.96 9.92
CA TYR A 18 17.35 -41.38 8.60
C TYR A 18 15.90 -40.90 8.42
N ALA A 19 14.91 -41.64 8.91
CA ALA A 19 13.49 -41.22 8.85
C ALA A 19 13.21 -39.99 9.72
N SER A 20 13.81 -39.91 10.93
CA SER A 20 13.72 -38.73 11.79
C SER A 20 14.42 -37.52 11.18
N PHE A 21 15.56 -37.72 10.52
CA PHE A 21 16.27 -36.65 9.80
C PHE A 21 15.50 -36.16 8.57
N LEU A 22 14.86 -37.07 7.84
CA LEU A 22 14.00 -36.75 6.69
C LEU A 22 12.74 -35.99 7.13
N CYS A 23 12.15 -36.36 8.28
CA CYS A 23 11.00 -35.66 8.86
C CYS A 23 11.39 -34.25 9.32
N LEU A 24 12.55 -34.07 9.96
CA LEU A 24 13.12 -32.75 10.27
C LEU A 24 13.40 -31.92 9.01
N TYR A 25 13.83 -32.55 7.91
CA TYR A 25 14.00 -31.91 6.60
C TYR A 25 12.68 -31.65 5.85
N LEU A 26 11.55 -32.26 6.23
CA LEU A 26 10.24 -31.95 5.64
C LEU A 26 9.49 -30.88 6.45
N ILE A 27 9.75 -30.81 7.76
CA ILE A 27 9.13 -29.86 8.70
C ILE A 27 9.77 -28.47 8.60
N CYS A 28 11.10 -28.36 8.46
CA CYS A 28 11.79 -27.06 8.43
C CYS A 28 11.65 -26.27 7.11
N PHE A 29 11.19 -26.89 6.03
CA PHE A 29 11.24 -26.28 4.68
C PHE A 29 9.88 -25.83 4.14
N ASN A 30 8.79 -26.22 4.79
CA ASN A 30 7.43 -25.80 4.41
C ASN A 30 6.89 -24.66 5.26
N SER A 31 7.63 -24.22 6.29
CA SER A 31 7.27 -23.13 7.20
C SER A 31 7.53 -21.73 6.64
N TRP A 32 7.75 -21.62 5.32
CA TRP A 32 8.21 -20.42 4.65
C TRP A 32 6.99 -19.61 4.25
N ALA A 33 6.29 -19.11 5.27
CA ALA A 33 5.26 -18.12 5.04
C ALA A 33 5.97 -16.84 4.60
N ASP A 34 5.96 -16.58 3.30
CA ASP A 34 6.01 -15.20 2.83
C ASP A 34 4.93 -14.44 3.61
N ASP A 35 5.32 -13.48 4.45
CA ASP A 35 4.36 -12.69 5.23
C ASP A 35 3.73 -11.65 4.30
N THR A 36 2.98 -12.16 3.32
CA THR A 36 2.25 -11.42 2.30
C THR A 36 1.33 -10.40 2.97
N ASP A 37 0.73 -10.75 4.12
CA ASP A 37 -0.12 -9.86 4.90
C ASP A 37 0.65 -8.66 5.47
N THR A 38 1.89 -8.86 5.94
CA THR A 38 2.75 -7.74 6.34
C THR A 38 3.12 -6.87 5.15
N SER A 39 3.53 -7.44 4.02
CA SER A 39 3.88 -6.67 2.81
C SER A 39 2.69 -5.82 2.32
N LEU A 40 1.51 -6.45 2.17
CA LEU A 40 0.28 -5.79 1.78
C LEU A 40 -0.06 -4.67 2.76
N ARG A 41 -0.09 -4.93 4.06
CA ARG A 41 -0.38 -3.91 5.08
C ARG A 41 0.61 -2.74 5.02
N LEU A 42 1.90 -3.00 4.84
CA LEU A 42 2.91 -1.95 4.75
C LEU A 42 2.66 -1.06 3.53
N ASN A 43 2.37 -1.64 2.36
CA ASN A 43 1.96 -0.89 1.17
C ASN A 43 0.69 -0.06 1.39
N GLN A 44 -0.36 -0.67 1.96
CA GLN A 44 -1.60 0.04 2.32
C GLN A 44 -1.33 1.23 3.27
N SER A 45 -0.39 1.07 4.21
CA SER A 45 -0.03 2.14 5.14
C SER A 45 0.71 3.31 4.51
N ILE A 46 1.39 3.08 3.37
CA ILE A 46 2.03 4.15 2.57
C ILE A 46 0.94 4.96 1.87
N GLU A 47 0.02 4.29 1.18
CA GLU A 47 -1.07 4.92 0.41
C GLU A 47 -1.98 5.79 1.28
N LEU A 48 -2.54 5.22 2.36
CA LEU A 48 -3.45 5.95 3.26
C LEU A 48 -2.76 7.12 3.98
N ARG A 49 -1.45 7.02 4.23
CA ARG A 49 -0.69 8.08 4.90
C ARG A 49 -0.46 9.26 3.97
N ALA A 50 -0.08 8.99 2.72
CA ALA A 50 0.15 10.05 1.73
C ALA A 50 -1.13 10.90 1.54
N GLU A 51 -2.28 10.23 1.42
CA GLU A 51 -3.58 10.90 1.31
C GLU A 51 -3.91 11.74 2.55
N GLN A 52 -3.78 11.16 3.76
CA GLN A 52 -4.08 11.87 5.00
C GLN A 52 -3.15 13.06 5.25
N GLN A 53 -1.86 12.94 4.93
CA GLN A 53 -0.89 14.03 5.09
C GLN A 53 -1.23 15.21 4.18
N GLU A 54 -1.56 14.92 2.91
CA GLU A 54 -1.93 15.95 1.95
C GLU A 54 -3.22 16.67 2.36
N GLN A 55 -4.27 15.92 2.73
CA GLN A 55 -5.52 16.49 3.24
C GLN A 55 -5.30 17.38 4.47
N ASN A 56 -4.40 16.98 5.38
CA ASN A 56 -4.09 17.75 6.58
C ASN A 56 -3.34 19.06 6.27
N ILE A 57 -2.44 19.07 5.27
CA ILE A 57 -1.72 20.28 4.82
C ILE A 57 -2.70 21.27 4.18
N LEU A 58 -3.69 20.77 3.44
CA LEU A 58 -4.60 21.57 2.63
C LEU A 58 -5.97 21.81 3.27
N LYS A 59 -6.17 21.40 4.52
CA LYS A 59 -7.46 21.45 5.23
C LYS A 59 -8.07 22.85 5.36
N ASP A 60 -7.22 23.88 5.42
CA ASP A 60 -7.62 25.28 5.59
C ASP A 60 -7.71 26.01 4.25
N GLU A 61 -7.34 25.33 3.15
CA GLU A 61 -7.50 25.83 1.79
C GLU A 61 -8.85 25.38 1.23
N ASP A 62 -9.40 26.16 0.30
CA ASP A 62 -10.55 25.79 -0.55
C ASP A 62 -10.27 24.58 -1.49
N TYR A 63 -9.29 23.76 -1.15
CA TYR A 63 -8.82 22.59 -1.88
C TYR A 63 -9.58 21.31 -1.51
N LEU A 64 -10.23 21.26 -0.33
CA LEU A 64 -10.98 20.09 0.11
C LEU A 64 -12.04 19.70 -0.93
N HIS A 65 -11.87 18.49 -1.48
CA HIS A 65 -12.67 18.00 -2.59
C HIS A 65 -14.16 17.86 -2.24
N GLY A 66 -15.01 18.17 -3.22
CA GLY A 66 -16.44 17.84 -3.16
C GLY A 66 -17.37 18.91 -2.60
N GLU A 67 -16.89 20.01 -2.01
CA GLU A 67 -17.78 21.09 -1.60
C GLU A 67 -17.98 22.11 -2.73
N ARG A 68 -19.10 21.98 -3.44
CA ARG A 68 -19.66 23.12 -4.16
C ARG A 68 -20.07 24.16 -3.11
N PRO A 69 -19.52 25.39 -3.12
CA PRO A 69 -19.99 26.41 -2.21
C PRO A 69 -21.47 26.70 -2.50
N THR A 70 -22.31 26.55 -1.48
CA THR A 70 -23.68 27.06 -1.51
C THR A 70 -23.67 28.52 -1.10
N LEU A 71 -24.24 29.36 -1.96
CA LEU A 71 -24.15 30.81 -1.86
C LEU A 71 -25.29 31.40 -1.03
N THR A 72 -24.96 32.26 -0.07
CA THR A 72 -25.86 33.30 0.44
C THR A 72 -25.08 34.60 0.45
N VAL A 73 -25.47 35.56 -0.41
CA VAL A 73 -24.80 36.87 -0.51
C VAL A 73 -25.71 37.97 0.01
N ASN A 74 -25.29 38.63 1.09
CA ASN A 74 -25.51 40.02 1.52
C ASN A 74 -26.80 40.79 1.10
N GLY A 75 -27.92 40.12 0.84
CA GLY A 75 -29.26 40.70 0.76
C GLY A 75 -29.55 41.75 -0.32
N GLN A 76 -28.61 42.12 -1.21
CA GLN A 76 -28.84 43.17 -2.22
C GLN A 76 -28.73 42.64 -3.66
N ARG A 77 -29.82 42.82 -4.42
CA ARG A 77 -29.89 42.52 -5.86
C ARG A 77 -29.45 43.74 -6.66
N TYR A 78 -28.46 43.55 -7.53
CA TYR A 78 -28.09 44.52 -8.56
C TYR A 78 -28.64 44.06 -9.91
N ALA A 79 -29.30 44.94 -10.66
CA ALA A 79 -29.72 44.64 -12.02
C ALA A 79 -28.50 44.76 -12.96
N VAL A 80 -28.09 43.64 -13.54
CA VAL A 80 -27.05 43.63 -14.60
C VAL A 80 -27.73 44.08 -15.89
N GLN A 81 -27.26 45.17 -16.49
CA GLN A 81 -27.78 45.60 -17.79
C GLN A 81 -27.21 44.71 -18.89
N HIS A 82 -27.98 44.50 -19.96
CA HIS A 82 -27.55 43.70 -21.10
C HIS A 82 -26.64 44.52 -22.03
N ASN A 83 -25.45 44.87 -21.53
CA ASN A 83 -24.35 45.46 -22.29
C ASN A 83 -23.04 44.74 -21.94
N LYS A 84 -22.03 44.86 -22.81
CA LYS A 84 -20.77 44.15 -22.69
C LYS A 84 -20.08 44.37 -21.34
N ASP A 85 -20.00 45.62 -20.87
CA ASP A 85 -19.23 45.96 -19.67
C ASP A 85 -19.90 45.43 -18.39
N ASP A 86 -21.22 45.57 -18.30
CA ASP A 86 -22.00 45.08 -17.15
C ASP A 86 -22.05 43.55 -17.12
N VAL A 87 -22.27 42.89 -18.27
CA VAL A 87 -22.24 41.41 -18.37
C VAL A 87 -20.84 40.88 -18.10
N GLY A 88 -19.79 41.52 -18.63
CA GLY A 88 -18.40 41.13 -18.39
C GLY A 88 -18.00 41.29 -16.92
N ARG A 89 -18.41 42.39 -16.27
CA ARG A 89 -18.19 42.59 -14.83
C ARG A 89 -18.95 41.56 -13.99
N ALA A 90 -20.20 41.27 -14.35
CA ALA A 90 -21.00 40.24 -13.68
C ALA A 90 -20.34 38.87 -13.80
N LEU A 91 -19.90 38.49 -15.01
CA LEU A 91 -19.15 37.25 -15.26
C LEU A 91 -17.90 37.15 -14.38
N TYR A 92 -17.07 38.19 -14.37
CA TYR A 92 -15.85 38.21 -13.55
C TYR A 92 -16.14 38.07 -12.05
N LEU A 93 -17.12 38.83 -11.54
CA LEU A 93 -17.50 38.78 -10.13
C LEU A 93 -18.13 37.44 -9.74
N SER A 94 -18.91 36.81 -10.62
CA SER A 94 -19.47 35.48 -10.39
C SER A 94 -18.38 34.40 -10.35
N ILE A 95 -17.30 34.54 -11.13
CA ILE A 95 -16.12 33.64 -11.00
C ILE A 95 -15.48 33.81 -9.63
N GLN A 96 -15.20 35.05 -9.20
CA GLN A 96 -14.59 35.33 -7.90
C GLN A 96 -15.42 34.84 -6.73
N GLN A 97 -16.75 34.92 -6.84
CA GLN A 97 -17.70 34.47 -5.82
C GLN A 97 -18.09 32.99 -5.96
N LYS A 98 -17.54 32.27 -6.95
CA LYS A 98 -17.85 30.87 -7.24
C LYS A 98 -19.36 30.62 -7.48
N GLU A 99 -20.05 31.60 -8.06
CA GLU A 99 -21.45 31.51 -8.47
C GLU A 99 -21.58 30.77 -9.80
N TRP A 100 -21.32 29.46 -9.81
CA TRP A 100 -21.15 28.69 -11.06
C TRP A 100 -22.36 28.77 -12.02
N SER A 101 -23.58 28.79 -11.50
CA SER A 101 -24.78 29.00 -12.32
C SER A 101 -24.81 30.37 -12.98
N ALA A 102 -24.33 31.41 -12.30
CA ALA A 102 -24.22 32.76 -12.86
C ALA A 102 -23.04 32.86 -13.85
N VAL A 103 -21.93 32.17 -13.60
CA VAL A 103 -20.81 32.08 -14.56
C VAL A 103 -21.28 31.46 -15.88
N ASP A 104 -21.97 30.33 -15.85
CA ASP A 104 -22.52 29.70 -17.07
C ASP A 104 -23.51 30.62 -17.80
N TYR A 105 -24.40 31.28 -17.06
CA TYR A 105 -25.37 32.22 -17.62
C TYR A 105 -24.69 33.42 -18.29
N PHE A 106 -23.85 34.16 -17.55
CA PHE A 106 -23.22 35.37 -18.05
C PHE A 106 -22.16 35.07 -19.12
N LEU A 107 -21.51 33.90 -19.09
CA LEU A 107 -20.61 33.50 -20.17
C LEU A 107 -21.36 33.32 -21.49
N LYS A 108 -22.54 32.68 -21.47
CA LYS A 108 -23.39 32.54 -22.66
C LYS A 108 -23.83 33.89 -23.21
N GLU A 109 -24.24 34.82 -22.35
CA GLU A 109 -24.56 36.19 -22.79
C GLU A 109 -23.34 36.91 -23.35
N TYR A 110 -22.18 36.80 -22.68
CA TYR A 110 -20.97 37.51 -23.05
C TYR A 110 -20.45 37.12 -24.44
N LEU A 111 -20.66 35.86 -24.85
CA LEU A 111 -20.29 35.35 -26.18
C LEU A 111 -21.06 36.00 -27.35
N TYR A 112 -22.21 36.64 -27.11
CA TYR A 112 -22.97 37.33 -28.16
C TYR A 112 -22.41 38.70 -28.52
N PHE A 113 -21.53 39.27 -27.69
CA PHE A 113 -20.89 40.54 -28.00
C PHE A 113 -19.72 40.31 -28.99
N PRO A 114 -19.73 40.93 -30.18
CA PRO A 114 -18.72 40.69 -31.22
C PRO A 114 -17.31 41.13 -30.81
N ASP A 115 -17.19 41.96 -29.79
CA ASP A 115 -15.95 42.50 -29.22
C ASP A 115 -15.70 42.00 -27.77
N ALA A 116 -16.28 40.85 -27.39
CA ALA A 116 -16.03 40.22 -26.09
C ALA A 116 -14.53 40.06 -25.81
N ASP A 117 -14.10 40.36 -24.58
CA ASP A 117 -12.69 40.30 -24.19
C ASP A 117 -12.19 38.84 -24.20
N PRO A 118 -11.22 38.48 -25.06
CA PRO A 118 -10.69 37.12 -25.13
C PRO A 118 -10.02 36.68 -23.81
N LEU A 119 -9.50 37.61 -23.00
CA LEU A 119 -8.92 37.29 -21.70
C LEU A 119 -10.00 36.79 -20.72
N LEU A 120 -11.12 37.53 -20.62
CA LEU A 120 -12.23 37.15 -19.73
C LEU A 120 -12.91 35.86 -20.20
N LEU A 121 -13.00 35.65 -21.53
CA LEU A 121 -13.52 34.40 -22.09
C LEU A 121 -12.66 33.20 -21.68
N ALA A 122 -11.32 33.28 -21.85
CA ALA A 122 -10.41 32.23 -21.45
C ALA A 122 -10.47 31.99 -19.93
N TYR A 123 -10.57 33.07 -19.12
CA TYR A 123 -10.67 32.96 -17.66
C TYR A 123 -11.94 32.22 -17.22
N ALA A 124 -13.09 32.60 -17.80
CA ALA A 124 -14.38 32.00 -17.49
C ALA A 124 -14.48 30.54 -17.94
N ARG A 125 -14.00 30.23 -19.15
CA ARG A 125 -13.96 28.86 -19.67
C ARG A 125 -13.04 27.96 -18.85
N GLY A 126 -11.86 28.46 -18.47
CA GLY A 126 -10.95 27.73 -17.58
C GLY A 126 -11.57 27.43 -16.21
N ALA A 127 -12.25 28.42 -15.62
CA ALA A 127 -12.91 28.26 -14.32
C ALA A 127 -14.07 27.24 -14.37
N LEU A 128 -14.90 27.28 -15.41
CA LEU A 128 -15.96 26.29 -15.62
C LEU A 128 -15.40 24.89 -15.88
N ALA A 129 -14.36 24.78 -16.71
CA ALA A 129 -13.72 23.50 -17.00
C ALA A 129 -13.15 22.85 -15.72
N ARG A 130 -12.42 23.63 -14.89
CA ARG A 130 -11.93 23.17 -13.59
C ARG A 130 -13.07 22.71 -12.68
N MET A 131 -14.17 23.47 -12.61
CA MET A 131 -15.36 23.10 -11.82
C MET A 131 -16.02 21.80 -12.30
N HIS A 132 -16.00 21.55 -13.61
CA HIS A 132 -16.46 20.29 -14.22
C HIS A 132 -15.44 19.15 -14.13
N GLU A 133 -14.29 19.37 -13.48
CA GLU A 133 -13.15 18.45 -13.40
C GLU A 133 -12.51 18.12 -14.76
N ASP A 134 -12.79 18.93 -15.79
CA ASP A 134 -12.10 18.88 -17.07
C ASP A 134 -10.81 19.70 -16.97
N LEU A 135 -9.83 19.12 -16.27
CA LEU A 135 -8.58 19.79 -15.94
C LEU A 135 -7.70 20.04 -17.17
N ASP A 136 -7.78 19.20 -18.19
CA ASP A 136 -7.03 19.37 -19.43
C ASP A 136 -7.53 20.63 -20.18
N THR A 137 -8.86 20.77 -20.32
CA THR A 137 -9.44 21.99 -20.90
C THR A 137 -9.15 23.21 -20.03
N ALA A 138 -9.23 23.09 -18.69
CA ALA A 138 -8.92 24.19 -17.79
C ALA A 138 -7.47 24.67 -17.96
N GLN A 139 -6.52 23.73 -18.02
CA GLN A 139 -5.11 24.00 -18.23
C GLN A 139 -4.88 24.70 -19.57
N GLN A 140 -5.50 24.21 -20.65
CA GLN A 140 -5.43 24.86 -21.97
C GLN A 140 -5.93 26.30 -21.91
N GLN A 141 -7.12 26.53 -21.35
CA GLN A 141 -7.73 27.87 -21.28
C GLN A 141 -6.90 28.84 -20.44
N TYR A 142 -6.33 28.41 -19.31
CA TYR A 142 -5.45 29.28 -18.53
C TYR A 142 -4.10 29.53 -19.20
N ARG A 143 -3.56 28.58 -19.98
CA ARG A 143 -2.38 28.82 -20.81
C ARG A 143 -2.68 29.83 -21.93
N GLU A 144 -3.83 29.73 -22.60
CA GLU A 144 -4.31 30.71 -23.59
C GLU A 144 -4.44 32.10 -22.97
N LEU A 145 -5.03 32.19 -21.77
CA LEU A 145 -5.14 33.43 -21.02
C LEU A 145 -3.76 34.06 -20.77
N LEU A 146 -2.79 33.27 -20.31
CA LEU A 146 -1.45 33.77 -19.98
C LEU A 146 -0.62 34.07 -21.23
N ALA A 147 -0.96 33.51 -22.39
CA ALA A 147 -0.40 33.96 -23.67
C ALA A 147 -0.88 35.36 -24.05
N LEU A 148 -2.13 35.72 -23.72
CA LEU A 148 -2.69 37.06 -23.94
C LEU A 148 -2.16 38.08 -22.93
N LYS A 149 -2.05 37.70 -21.66
CA LYS A 149 -1.55 38.56 -20.57
C LYS A 149 -0.69 37.76 -19.60
N PRO A 150 0.62 37.66 -19.83
CA PRO A 150 1.53 36.85 -19.02
C PRO A 150 1.55 37.23 -17.53
N ASP A 151 1.27 38.49 -17.22
CA ASP A 151 1.41 39.07 -15.87
C ASP A 151 0.09 39.00 -15.08
N PHE A 152 -0.95 38.36 -15.63
CA PHE A 152 -2.24 38.24 -14.96
C PHE A 152 -2.18 37.24 -13.80
N LEU A 153 -1.86 37.75 -12.61
CA LEU A 153 -1.68 36.96 -11.39
C LEU A 153 -2.84 35.98 -11.09
N PRO A 154 -4.13 36.35 -11.20
CA PRO A 154 -5.21 35.38 -10.98
C PRO A 154 -5.16 34.19 -11.94
N GLY A 155 -4.76 34.41 -13.19
CA GLY A 155 -4.60 33.33 -14.17
C GLY A 155 -3.38 32.44 -13.89
N GLN A 156 -2.28 33.03 -13.41
CA GLN A 156 -1.11 32.26 -12.97
C GLN A 156 -1.47 31.35 -11.79
N LEU A 157 -2.22 31.88 -10.82
CA LEU A 157 -2.67 31.12 -9.65
C LEU A 157 -3.61 29.98 -10.03
N GLU A 158 -4.60 30.25 -10.89
CA GLU A 158 -5.53 29.21 -11.32
C GLU A 158 -4.83 28.14 -12.17
N LEU A 159 -3.89 28.51 -13.04
CA LEU A 159 -3.07 27.51 -13.75
C LEU A 159 -2.26 26.66 -12.78
N ALA A 160 -1.63 27.26 -11.76
CA ALA A 160 -0.86 26.52 -10.75
C ALA A 160 -1.70 25.49 -9.99
N ARG A 161 -2.95 25.87 -9.65
CA ARG A 161 -3.94 25.00 -8.99
C ARG A 161 -4.40 23.87 -9.90
N VAL A 162 -4.73 24.15 -11.17
CA VAL A 162 -5.12 23.10 -12.12
C VAL A 162 -3.99 22.10 -12.32
N LEU A 163 -2.74 22.55 -12.46
CA LEU A 163 -1.58 21.67 -12.55
C LEU A 163 -1.42 20.80 -11.30
N PHE A 164 -1.64 21.38 -10.10
CA PHE A 164 -1.59 20.66 -8.83
C PHE A 164 -2.66 19.57 -8.73
N GLU A 165 -3.89 19.90 -9.15
CA GLU A 165 -5.05 19.01 -9.18
C GLU A 165 -4.88 17.89 -10.20
N ASN A 166 -4.24 18.17 -11.33
CA ASN A 166 -3.99 17.19 -12.39
C ASN A 166 -2.72 16.35 -12.15
N ARG A 167 -2.06 16.50 -11.00
CA ARG A 167 -0.81 15.79 -10.65
C ARG A 167 0.38 16.11 -11.57
N GLU A 168 0.39 17.28 -12.20
CA GLU A 168 1.55 17.87 -12.89
C GLU A 168 2.42 18.62 -11.87
N ASP A 169 2.94 17.85 -10.90
CA ASP A 169 3.53 18.38 -9.66
C ASP A 169 4.73 19.33 -9.93
N GLY A 170 5.61 19.00 -10.88
CA GLY A 170 6.81 19.80 -11.17
C GLY A 170 6.49 21.14 -11.82
N GLU A 171 5.57 21.15 -12.78
CA GLU A 171 5.06 22.36 -13.42
C GLU A 171 4.31 23.23 -12.41
N SER A 172 3.45 22.63 -11.58
CA SER A 172 2.72 23.33 -10.52
C SER A 172 3.68 24.03 -9.55
N GLU A 173 4.71 23.32 -9.08
CA GLU A 173 5.75 23.87 -8.19
C GLU A 173 6.47 25.06 -8.81
N THR A 174 6.76 24.98 -10.11
CA THR A 174 7.41 26.06 -10.86
C THR A 174 6.53 27.32 -10.88
N PHE A 175 5.22 27.18 -11.13
CA PHE A 175 4.29 28.30 -11.12
C PHE A 175 4.11 28.89 -9.72
N PHE A 176 3.93 28.07 -8.68
CA PHE A 176 3.79 28.56 -7.32
C PHE A 176 5.05 29.27 -6.82
N LYS A 177 6.25 28.76 -7.11
CA LYS A 177 7.52 29.46 -6.81
C LYS A 177 7.62 30.80 -7.54
N LYS A 178 7.22 30.85 -8.81
CA LYS A 178 7.20 32.11 -9.58
C LYS A 178 6.24 33.12 -8.95
N ILE A 179 5.03 32.69 -8.55
CA ILE A 179 4.06 33.55 -7.87
C ILE A 179 4.63 34.06 -6.55
N ALA A 180 5.23 33.18 -5.73
CA ALA A 180 5.82 33.55 -4.45
C ALA A 180 6.85 34.68 -4.56
N LEU A 181 7.66 34.71 -5.63
CA LEU A 181 8.64 35.78 -5.89
C LEU A 181 8.00 37.16 -6.18
N THR A 182 6.73 37.19 -6.56
CA THR A 182 5.99 38.44 -6.81
C THR A 182 5.26 38.97 -5.58
N LEU A 183 5.13 38.15 -4.54
CA LEU A 183 4.43 38.51 -3.31
C LEU A 183 5.39 39.21 -2.34
N THR A 184 4.91 40.28 -1.70
CA THR A 184 5.69 40.98 -0.67
C THR A 184 5.13 40.65 0.71
N PRO A 185 5.86 39.96 1.60
CA PRO A 185 5.37 39.52 2.91
C PRO A 185 4.88 40.66 3.82
N ALA A 186 5.32 41.89 3.58
CA ALA A 186 4.93 43.08 4.34
C ALA A 186 3.57 43.68 3.91
N ASN A 187 2.97 43.22 2.80
CA ASN A 187 1.68 43.71 2.35
C ASN A 187 0.55 42.86 2.95
N ALA A 188 -0.17 43.42 3.94
CA ALA A 188 -1.29 42.75 4.60
C ALA A 188 -2.41 42.29 3.64
N GLN A 189 -2.57 42.95 2.48
CA GLN A 189 -3.56 42.55 1.47
C GLN A 189 -3.16 41.28 0.71
N GLN A 190 -1.88 40.92 0.72
CA GLN A 190 -1.33 39.74 0.03
C GLN A 190 -1.06 38.57 0.98
N GLN A 191 -1.19 38.78 2.29
CA GLN A 191 -0.84 37.78 3.30
C GLN A 191 -1.61 36.46 3.13
N GLY A 192 -2.93 36.52 2.86
CA GLY A 192 -3.73 35.31 2.62
C GLY A 192 -3.29 34.55 1.36
N LEU A 193 -2.96 35.27 0.29
CA LEU A 193 -2.43 34.67 -0.94
C LEU A 193 -1.05 34.03 -0.71
N SER A 194 -0.16 34.69 0.05
CA SER A 194 1.13 34.12 0.43
C SER A 194 0.95 32.82 1.21
N GLN A 195 0.05 32.79 2.20
CA GLN A 195 -0.26 31.57 2.95
C GLN A 195 -0.75 30.43 2.05
N THR A 196 -1.68 30.71 1.14
CA THR A 196 -2.15 29.70 0.17
C THR A 196 -1.02 29.17 -0.70
N VAL A 197 -0.17 30.05 -1.26
CA VAL A 197 0.97 29.63 -2.09
C VAL A 197 1.94 28.76 -1.29
N ASP A 198 2.23 29.14 -0.05
CA ASP A 198 3.08 28.34 0.85
C ASP A 198 2.45 26.97 1.18
N SER A 199 1.14 26.90 1.41
CA SER A 199 0.42 25.63 1.63
C SER A 199 0.56 24.67 0.43
N PHE A 200 0.39 25.17 -0.80
CA PHE A 200 0.57 24.35 -2.01
C PHE A 200 2.03 23.93 -2.22
N LEU A 201 2.99 24.82 -1.98
CA LEU A 201 4.41 24.47 -2.06
C LEU A 201 4.78 23.41 -1.03
N ASN A 202 4.27 23.50 0.19
CA ASN A 202 4.47 22.49 1.24
C ASN A 202 3.84 21.14 0.85
N ALA A 203 2.65 21.15 0.24
CA ALA A 203 2.00 19.93 -0.24
C ALA A 203 2.79 19.27 -1.38
N LEU A 204 3.30 20.07 -2.33
CA LEU A 204 4.16 19.60 -3.42
C LEU A 204 5.50 19.05 -2.92
N GLU A 205 6.12 19.72 -1.96
CA GLU A 205 7.33 19.22 -1.31
C GLU A 205 7.05 17.90 -0.58
N ASN A 206 5.93 17.79 0.13
CA ASN A 206 5.53 16.56 0.82
C ASN A 206 5.23 15.39 -0.13
N ARG A 207 4.57 15.63 -1.27
CA ARG A 207 4.34 14.62 -2.33
C ARG A 207 5.64 14.07 -2.90
N GLN A 208 6.68 14.89 -2.97
CA GLN A 208 7.97 14.54 -3.56
C GLN A 208 9.03 14.18 -2.51
N SER A 209 8.75 14.28 -1.20
CA SER A 209 9.71 13.99 -0.15
C SER A 209 9.97 12.48 -0.01
N TRP A 210 11.01 12.13 0.74
CA TRP A 210 11.14 10.75 1.20
C TRP A 210 10.08 10.51 2.26
N GLN A 211 9.19 9.56 2.00
CA GLN A 211 8.21 9.12 2.96
C GLN A 211 8.60 7.73 3.47
N GLY A 212 8.43 7.50 4.76
CA GLY A 212 8.83 6.22 5.32
C GLY A 212 8.41 6.02 6.76
N SER A 213 8.68 4.82 7.23
CA SER A 213 8.55 4.49 8.63
C SER A 213 9.59 3.47 9.01
N PHE A 214 10.03 3.51 10.26
CA PHE A 214 10.81 2.44 10.86
C PHE A 214 10.20 2.11 12.22
N SER A 215 9.99 0.83 12.49
CA SER A 215 9.52 0.34 13.77
C SER A 215 10.38 -0.82 14.25
N ILE A 216 10.62 -0.86 15.55
CA ILE A 216 11.38 -1.93 16.20
C ILE A 216 10.90 -2.12 17.63
N GLY A 217 10.92 -3.35 18.13
CA GLY A 217 10.67 -3.62 19.54
C GLY A 217 10.61 -5.10 19.89
N PRO A 218 10.43 -5.44 21.18
CA PRO A 218 10.27 -6.81 21.62
C PRO A 218 9.02 -7.46 21.02
N THR A 219 9.14 -8.75 20.72
CA THR A 219 8.03 -9.62 20.33
C THR A 219 8.03 -10.91 21.13
N TRP A 220 6.86 -11.50 21.30
CA TRP A 220 6.66 -12.83 21.83
C TRP A 220 5.82 -13.65 20.87
N VAL A 221 6.13 -14.93 20.75
CA VAL A 221 5.40 -15.92 19.93
C VAL A 221 5.24 -17.22 20.72
N ASP A 222 4.11 -17.90 20.59
CA ASP A 222 3.85 -19.18 21.27
C ASP A 222 4.20 -20.42 20.46
N ASN A 223 4.23 -20.32 19.14
CA ASN A 223 4.51 -21.44 18.24
C ASN A 223 5.45 -21.01 17.10
N LEU A 224 6.71 -20.76 17.44
CA LEU A 224 7.75 -20.30 16.52
C LEU A 224 8.05 -21.31 15.41
N ASN A 225 8.05 -22.61 15.75
CA ASN A 225 8.32 -23.71 14.83
C ASN A 225 7.09 -24.20 14.06
N GLN A 226 5.93 -23.51 14.20
CA GLN A 226 4.69 -23.84 13.50
C GLN A 226 4.27 -25.31 13.69
N SER A 227 4.46 -25.84 14.90
CA SER A 227 4.13 -27.24 15.18
C SER A 227 2.61 -27.46 15.27
N SER A 228 2.18 -28.64 14.80
CA SER A 228 0.83 -29.17 14.98
C SER A 228 0.57 -29.80 16.35
N GLU A 229 1.62 -30.01 17.15
CA GLU A 229 1.58 -30.68 18.46
C GLU A 229 0.75 -31.97 18.49
N THR A 230 0.78 -32.73 17.39
CA THR A 230 -0.06 -33.90 17.17
C THR A 230 0.64 -35.18 17.60
N TYR A 231 -0.11 -36.06 18.25
CA TYR A 231 0.27 -37.44 18.55
C TYR A 231 -0.70 -38.42 17.91
N THR A 232 -0.19 -39.38 17.15
CA THR A 232 -0.98 -40.47 16.58
C THR A 232 -0.29 -41.80 16.83
N CYS A 233 -1.02 -42.77 17.39
CA CYS A 233 -0.55 -44.14 17.43
C CYS A 233 -0.95 -44.87 16.14
N LEU A 234 0.03 -45.13 15.26
CA LEU A 234 -0.19 -45.78 13.96
C LEU A 234 -0.45 -47.28 14.11
N GLN A 235 0.13 -47.92 15.14
CA GLN A 235 -0.11 -49.32 15.43
C GLN A 235 -0.10 -49.58 16.94
N ARG A 236 -1.17 -50.19 17.43
CA ARG A 236 -1.33 -50.57 18.83
C ARG A 236 -1.15 -52.07 19.02
N TYR A 237 -0.52 -52.46 20.13
CA TYR A 237 -0.51 -53.84 20.63
C TYR A 237 -0.81 -53.84 22.12
N ASN A 238 -1.96 -54.38 22.51
CA ASN A 238 -2.56 -54.18 23.82
C ASN A 238 -2.62 -52.68 24.17
N ASP A 239 -2.12 -52.28 25.34
CA ASP A 239 -2.08 -50.88 25.78
C ASP A 239 -0.86 -50.10 25.26
N PHE A 240 0.04 -50.74 24.52
CA PHE A 240 1.28 -50.12 24.02
C PHE A 240 1.12 -49.63 22.59
N CYS A 241 1.66 -48.44 22.31
CA CYS A 241 1.86 -47.98 20.95
C CYS A 241 3.19 -48.53 20.42
N LEU A 242 3.14 -49.32 19.35
CA LEU A 242 4.34 -49.88 18.72
C LEU A 242 4.98 -48.88 17.75
N TYR A 243 4.14 -48.14 17.03
CA TYR A 243 4.58 -47.11 16.09
C TYR A 243 3.78 -45.85 16.34
N GLU A 244 4.47 -44.81 16.80
CA GLU A 244 3.90 -43.49 17.05
C GLU A 244 4.41 -42.48 16.03
N ARG A 245 3.55 -41.52 15.72
CA ARG A 245 3.88 -40.32 14.97
C ARG A 245 3.60 -39.14 15.89
N LYS A 246 4.66 -38.44 16.28
CA LYS A 246 4.59 -37.28 17.17
C LYS A 246 5.32 -36.11 16.53
N THR A 247 4.66 -34.96 16.39
CA THR A 247 5.34 -33.71 16.03
C THR A 247 5.95 -33.04 17.27
N PRO A 248 6.98 -32.19 17.10
CA PRO A 248 7.61 -31.50 18.22
C PRO A 248 6.60 -30.65 19.02
N GLU A 249 6.93 -30.31 20.26
CA GLU A 249 6.13 -29.31 20.99
C GLU A 249 6.34 -27.91 20.38
N ALA A 250 5.34 -27.05 20.54
CA ALA A 250 5.40 -25.67 20.08
C ALA A 250 6.47 -24.89 20.86
N ILE A 251 7.36 -24.22 20.11
CA ILE A 251 8.44 -23.43 20.69
C ILE A 251 7.94 -22.02 20.98
N LYS A 252 7.84 -21.69 22.28
CA LYS A 252 7.61 -20.32 22.73
C LYS A 252 8.92 -19.55 22.71
N ALA A 253 8.90 -18.33 22.15
CA ALA A 253 10.10 -17.52 22.03
C ALA A 253 9.82 -16.03 22.24
N GLN A 254 10.86 -15.32 22.67
CA GLN A 254 10.91 -13.86 22.70
C GLN A 254 11.99 -13.39 21.74
N GLY A 255 11.75 -12.27 21.08
CA GLY A 255 12.64 -11.75 20.05
C GLY A 255 12.49 -10.26 19.84
N ILE A 256 13.01 -9.80 18.72
CA ILE A 256 12.88 -8.45 18.20
C ILE A 256 12.12 -8.52 16.89
N ASP A 257 11.09 -7.71 16.76
CA ASP A 257 10.31 -7.50 15.54
C ASP A 257 10.65 -6.11 14.99
N TYR A 258 10.91 -6.03 13.69
CA TYR A 258 11.24 -4.80 13.00
C TYR A 258 10.53 -4.69 11.64
N GLU A 259 10.13 -3.47 11.30
CA GLU A 259 9.57 -3.11 10.00
C GLU A 259 10.14 -1.77 9.55
N ALA A 260 10.46 -1.63 8.26
CA ALA A 260 10.87 -0.40 7.63
C ALA A 260 10.16 -0.24 6.29
N THR A 261 9.73 0.98 5.99
CA THR A 261 9.22 1.38 4.68
C THR A 261 9.97 2.62 4.23
N LEU A 262 10.27 2.67 2.94
CA LEU A 262 10.86 3.83 2.30
C LEU A 262 10.25 3.98 0.92
N ASN A 263 9.68 5.14 0.62
CA ASN A 263 9.07 5.43 -0.66
C ASN A 263 9.33 6.87 -1.08
N LYS A 264 9.44 7.09 -2.39
CA LYS A 264 9.59 8.42 -2.98
C LYS A 264 9.18 8.38 -4.45
N ARG A 265 8.53 9.44 -4.91
CA ARG A 265 8.30 9.72 -6.32
C ARG A 265 9.03 11.00 -6.72
N PHE A 266 9.73 10.93 -7.84
CA PHE A 266 10.38 12.06 -8.49
C PHE A 266 9.55 12.44 -9.73
N ALA A 267 8.94 13.62 -9.71
CA ALA A 267 8.27 14.16 -10.90
C ALA A 267 9.33 14.48 -11.98
N ILE A 268 9.00 14.20 -13.24
CA ILE A 268 9.86 14.52 -14.39
C ILE A 268 9.24 15.66 -15.19
N SER A 269 8.12 15.38 -15.86
CA SER A 269 7.36 16.38 -16.60
C SER A 269 5.93 15.89 -16.79
N GLY A 270 4.99 16.81 -16.67
CA GLY A 270 3.56 16.54 -16.64
C GLY A 270 3.25 15.47 -15.60
N HIS A 271 2.51 14.45 -16.03
CA HIS A 271 2.09 13.32 -15.20
C HIS A 271 3.19 12.28 -14.93
N HIS A 272 4.34 12.38 -15.59
CA HIS A 272 5.37 11.34 -15.60
C HIS A 272 6.35 11.49 -14.45
N GLY A 273 6.78 10.36 -13.88
CA GLY A 273 7.78 10.34 -12.82
C GLY A 273 8.49 9.00 -12.69
N ILE A 274 9.53 8.98 -11.85
CA ILE A 274 10.19 7.76 -11.39
C ILE A 274 9.86 7.56 -9.93
N PHE A 275 9.51 6.34 -9.53
CA PHE A 275 9.29 6.00 -8.13
C PHE A 275 10.31 5.00 -7.62
N PHE A 276 10.55 5.04 -6.32
CA PHE A 276 11.28 4.05 -5.56
C PHE A 276 10.42 3.64 -4.37
N ARG A 277 10.34 2.33 -4.12
CA ARG A 277 9.65 1.76 -2.96
C ARG A 277 10.47 0.60 -2.40
N SER A 278 10.66 0.57 -1.08
CA SER A 278 11.38 -0.49 -0.39
C SER A 278 10.73 -0.81 0.96
N LEU A 279 10.54 -2.10 1.22
CA LEU A 279 9.98 -2.65 2.46
C LEU A 279 10.99 -3.62 3.05
N LEU A 280 11.29 -3.49 4.34
CA LEU A 280 12.09 -4.44 5.10
C LEU A 280 11.29 -4.87 6.32
N TYR A 281 11.14 -6.17 6.56
CA TYR A 281 10.48 -6.65 7.76
C TYR A 281 11.03 -8.00 8.20
N GLY A 282 10.92 -8.30 9.49
CA GLY A 282 11.35 -9.60 9.99
C GLY A 282 11.40 -9.68 11.51
N GLN A 283 11.82 -10.85 11.98
CA GLN A 283 11.88 -11.20 13.39
C GLN A 283 13.21 -11.87 13.73
N ASN A 284 13.76 -11.57 14.90
CA ASN A 284 15.03 -12.10 15.37
C ASN A 284 14.91 -12.64 16.80
N TYR A 285 15.26 -13.91 16.99
CA TYR A 285 15.18 -14.65 18.23
C TYR A 285 16.59 -15.08 18.66
N LYS A 286 17.15 -14.41 19.67
CA LYS A 286 18.53 -14.65 20.13
C LYS A 286 18.79 -16.12 20.47
N ASP A 287 17.89 -16.74 21.24
CA ASP A 287 18.03 -18.13 21.71
C ASP A 287 17.51 -19.15 20.69
N GLN A 288 16.80 -18.70 19.64
CA GLN A 288 16.17 -19.52 18.62
C GLN A 288 16.53 -19.04 17.21
N SER A 289 17.83 -18.73 17.02
CA SER A 289 18.31 -18.00 15.82
C SER A 289 18.11 -18.72 14.49
N ILE A 290 17.86 -20.03 14.52
CA ILE A 290 17.51 -20.84 13.34
C ILE A 290 16.15 -20.44 12.72
N TYR A 291 15.31 -19.71 13.47
CA TYR A 291 14.02 -19.18 13.02
C TYR A 291 14.06 -17.67 12.78
N ASN A 292 15.24 -17.05 12.74
CA ASN A 292 15.36 -15.64 12.38
C ASN A 292 14.91 -15.46 10.93
N GLU A 293 14.04 -14.49 10.69
CA GLU A 293 13.51 -14.19 9.36
C GLU A 293 13.72 -12.71 9.01
N SER A 294 13.96 -12.45 7.73
CA SER A 294 14.09 -11.09 7.19
C SER A 294 13.71 -11.08 5.72
N GLN A 295 12.85 -10.15 5.34
CA GLN A 295 12.40 -9.97 3.98
C GLN A 295 12.66 -8.54 3.52
N LEU A 296 13.27 -8.38 2.35
CA LEU A 296 13.45 -7.10 1.68
C LEU A 296 12.74 -7.14 0.33
N ASN A 297 11.77 -6.25 0.12
CA ASN A 297 11.11 -6.02 -1.16
C ASN A 297 11.51 -4.64 -1.67
N SER A 298 12.01 -4.52 -2.89
CA SER A 298 12.41 -3.24 -3.49
C SER A 298 11.95 -3.12 -4.94
N GLN A 299 11.52 -1.93 -5.31
CA GLN A 299 10.98 -1.58 -6.61
C GLN A 299 11.51 -0.21 -7.02
N ILE A 300 11.90 -0.06 -8.27
CA ILE A 300 12.25 1.23 -8.86
C ILE A 300 11.79 1.26 -10.31
N GLY A 301 10.99 2.24 -10.69
CA GLY A 301 10.43 2.25 -12.03
C GLY A 301 9.65 3.50 -12.38
N TYR A 302 8.85 3.37 -13.43
CA TYR A 302 8.07 4.44 -14.02
C TYR A 302 6.74 4.62 -13.29
N SER A 303 6.29 5.87 -13.17
CA SER A 303 4.98 6.24 -12.65
C SER A 303 4.29 7.27 -13.55
N TYR A 304 2.97 7.17 -13.67
CA TYR A 304 2.11 8.16 -14.31
C TYR A 304 0.97 8.50 -13.34
N HIS A 305 0.83 9.76 -12.96
CA HIS A 305 -0.21 10.20 -12.03
C HIS A 305 -1.04 11.29 -12.71
N ASP A 306 -2.35 11.07 -12.80
CA ASP A 306 -3.36 12.08 -13.10
C ASP A 306 -4.29 12.25 -11.89
N ARG A 307 -5.31 13.11 -12.00
CA ARG A 307 -6.25 13.36 -10.90
C ARG A 307 -6.93 12.10 -10.34
N ARG A 308 -7.26 11.13 -11.19
CA ARG A 308 -8.06 9.94 -10.82
C ARG A 308 -7.27 8.64 -10.87
N ASN A 309 -6.13 8.60 -11.54
CA ASN A 309 -5.36 7.38 -11.76
C ASN A 309 -3.89 7.57 -11.42
N GLN A 310 -3.33 6.57 -10.77
CA GLN A 310 -1.90 6.42 -10.58
C GLN A 310 -1.49 5.06 -11.11
N TYR A 311 -0.61 5.05 -12.10
CA TYR A 311 -0.06 3.84 -12.69
C TYR A 311 1.41 3.74 -12.33
N SER A 312 1.86 2.56 -11.93
CA SER A 312 3.26 2.27 -11.65
C SER A 312 3.68 0.97 -12.34
N LEU A 313 4.86 0.96 -12.93
CA LEU A 313 5.47 -0.22 -13.53
C LEU A 313 6.97 -0.23 -13.23
N ALA A 314 7.43 -1.30 -12.59
CA ALA A 314 8.83 -1.42 -12.16
C ALA A 314 9.33 -2.86 -12.22
N PRO A 315 10.62 -3.07 -12.50
CA PRO A 315 11.33 -4.23 -11.98
C PRO A 315 11.15 -4.33 -10.46
N SER A 316 10.93 -5.54 -9.97
CA SER A 316 10.85 -5.84 -8.55
C SER A 316 11.97 -6.79 -8.15
N PHE A 317 12.56 -6.55 -6.99
CA PHE A 317 13.53 -7.45 -6.37
C PHE A 317 13.09 -7.78 -4.96
N GLU A 318 13.08 -9.06 -4.66
CA GLU A 318 12.75 -9.61 -3.36
C GLU A 318 13.93 -10.44 -2.86
N PHE A 319 14.25 -10.30 -1.58
CA PHE A 319 15.33 -11.04 -0.94
C PHE A 319 14.91 -11.51 0.44
N SER A 320 15.07 -12.81 0.67
CA SER A 320 14.72 -13.45 1.93
C SER A 320 15.93 -14.00 2.66
N ARG A 321 15.94 -13.89 3.98
CA ARG A 321 16.89 -14.54 4.88
C ARG A 321 16.15 -15.35 5.92
N TYR A 322 16.68 -16.54 6.20
CA TYR A 322 16.16 -17.42 7.24
C TYR A 322 17.30 -18.11 7.98
N GLY A 323 17.16 -18.25 9.31
CA GLY A 323 18.18 -18.87 10.14
C GLY A 323 19.54 -18.17 10.08
N ASN A 324 19.55 -16.83 9.94
CA ASN A 324 20.71 -15.98 9.64
C ASN A 324 21.40 -16.22 8.29
N THR A 325 20.90 -17.12 7.45
CA THR A 325 21.43 -17.41 6.11
C THR A 325 20.58 -16.76 5.03
N SER A 326 21.19 -16.44 3.90
CA SER A 326 20.45 -15.97 2.72
C SER A 326 19.69 -17.16 2.12
N MET A 327 18.40 -16.98 1.91
CA MET A 327 17.47 -18.05 1.64
C MET A 327 17.18 -18.13 0.13
N TYR A 328 16.56 -17.09 -0.41
CA TYR A 328 16.31 -16.94 -1.84
C TYR A 328 16.39 -15.47 -2.26
N GLY A 329 16.60 -15.27 -3.55
CA GLY A 329 16.33 -14.00 -4.24
C GLY A 329 15.24 -14.20 -5.29
N ALA A 330 14.41 -13.19 -5.52
CA ALA A 330 13.42 -13.23 -6.58
C ALA A 330 13.40 -11.94 -7.38
N TRP A 331 13.71 -12.05 -8.67
CA TRP A 331 13.64 -10.94 -9.62
C TRP A 331 12.34 -11.00 -10.39
N GLY A 332 11.76 -9.84 -10.66
CA GLY A 332 10.43 -9.79 -11.22
C GLY A 332 10.04 -8.44 -11.80
N THR A 333 8.75 -8.33 -12.06
CA THR A 333 8.08 -7.11 -12.50
C THR A 333 6.84 -6.91 -11.65
N HIS A 334 6.63 -5.68 -11.21
CA HIS A 334 5.47 -5.23 -10.47
C HIS A 334 4.74 -4.16 -11.27
N GLY A 335 3.42 -4.31 -11.40
CA GLY A 335 2.52 -3.34 -11.96
C GLY A 335 1.43 -2.98 -10.96
N GLU A 336 1.10 -1.71 -10.86
CA GLU A 336 0.08 -1.18 -9.94
C GLU A 336 -0.78 -0.13 -10.66
N TRP A 337 -2.09 -0.17 -10.42
CA TRP A 337 -3.04 0.85 -10.80
C TRP A 337 -3.91 1.21 -9.59
N LEU A 338 -3.82 2.45 -9.15
CA LEU A 338 -4.68 3.04 -8.12
C LEU A 338 -5.64 4.03 -8.76
N HIS A 339 -6.93 3.88 -8.47
CA HIS A 339 -8.02 4.65 -9.05
C HIS A 339 -8.91 5.26 -7.97
N TYR A 340 -9.10 6.58 -8.03
CA TYR A 340 -10.03 7.32 -7.16
C TYR A 340 -11.43 7.32 -7.77
N LEU A 341 -12.28 6.40 -7.28
CA LEU A 341 -13.70 6.32 -7.67
C LEU A 341 -14.47 7.57 -7.21
N SER A 342 -14.13 8.08 -6.03
CA SER A 342 -14.62 9.33 -5.44
C SER A 342 -13.64 9.81 -4.38
N ASP A 343 -13.90 10.97 -3.78
CA ASP A 343 -13.11 11.53 -2.67
C ASP A 343 -13.12 10.64 -1.40
N LYS A 344 -13.95 9.60 -1.37
CA LYS A 344 -14.05 8.66 -0.24
C LYS A 344 -13.73 7.23 -0.62
N ALA A 345 -13.50 6.93 -1.90
CA ALA A 345 -13.43 5.57 -2.40
C ALA A 345 -12.24 5.39 -3.34
N ILE A 346 -11.35 4.48 -2.98
CA ILE A 346 -10.14 4.16 -3.74
C ILE A 346 -10.18 2.69 -4.10
N PHE A 347 -9.77 2.37 -5.31
CA PHE A 347 -9.55 1.01 -5.79
C PHE A 347 -8.09 0.87 -6.22
N LYS A 348 -7.46 -0.25 -5.87
CA LYS A 348 -6.12 -0.61 -6.29
C LYS A 348 -6.11 -2.00 -6.89
N LEU A 349 -5.47 -2.14 -8.04
CA LEU A 349 -5.14 -3.41 -8.67
C LEU A 349 -3.62 -3.49 -8.79
N GLU A 350 -3.01 -4.52 -8.22
CA GLU A 350 -1.58 -4.77 -8.31
C GLU A 350 -1.32 -6.20 -8.79
N ALA A 351 -0.28 -6.36 -9.60
CA ALA A 351 0.12 -7.64 -10.17
C ALA A 351 1.65 -7.76 -10.17
N ASP A 352 2.14 -8.93 -9.75
CA ASP A 352 3.55 -9.25 -9.70
C ASP A 352 3.83 -10.54 -10.46
N TYR A 353 4.95 -10.56 -11.17
CA TYR A 353 5.60 -11.78 -11.64
C TYR A 353 7.01 -11.81 -11.10
N LYS A 354 7.43 -12.93 -10.50
CA LYS A 354 8.77 -13.10 -9.94
C LYS A 354 9.32 -14.48 -10.28
N LYS A 355 10.61 -14.57 -10.59
CA LYS A 355 11.36 -15.82 -10.65
C LYS A 355 12.10 -15.99 -9.32
N GLN A 356 11.69 -16.96 -8.51
CA GLN A 356 12.24 -17.26 -7.19
C GLN A 356 13.38 -18.28 -7.32
N GLU A 357 14.57 -17.91 -6.86
CA GLU A 357 15.78 -18.73 -6.94
C GLU A 357 16.41 -18.87 -5.54
N TYR A 358 16.49 -20.10 -5.08
CA TYR A 358 17.02 -20.47 -3.77
C TYR A 358 18.54 -20.62 -3.84
N LEU A 359 19.23 -20.13 -2.81
CA LEU A 359 20.69 -20.10 -2.79
C LEU A 359 21.32 -21.45 -2.40
N ASN A 360 20.58 -22.32 -1.70
CA ASN A 360 21.02 -23.67 -1.38
C ASN A 360 20.52 -24.65 -2.46
N GLU A 361 21.44 -25.35 -3.11
CA GLU A 361 21.13 -26.26 -4.24
C GLU A 361 20.09 -27.33 -3.88
N ASN A 362 20.17 -27.94 -2.69
CA ASN A 362 19.20 -28.96 -2.28
C ASN A 362 17.78 -28.39 -2.12
N ILE A 363 17.66 -27.09 -1.81
CA ILE A 363 16.36 -26.42 -1.69
C ILE A 363 15.90 -25.93 -3.06
N ALA A 364 16.83 -25.43 -3.88
CA ALA A 364 16.57 -24.99 -5.25
C ALA A 364 15.95 -26.11 -6.10
N ASP A 365 16.49 -27.33 -6.00
CA ASP A 365 15.96 -28.53 -6.67
C ASP A 365 14.54 -28.92 -6.23
N LEU A 366 14.04 -28.34 -5.14
CA LEU A 366 12.69 -28.59 -4.62
C LEU A 366 11.73 -27.42 -4.89
N TYR A 367 12.19 -26.17 -4.80
CA TYR A 367 11.33 -24.99 -4.69
C TYR A 367 11.56 -23.88 -5.73
N ASP A 368 12.64 -23.91 -6.52
CA ASP A 368 12.85 -22.90 -7.56
C ASP A 368 11.68 -22.85 -8.53
N GLY A 369 11.22 -21.65 -8.86
CA GLY A 369 10.09 -21.50 -9.76
C GLY A 369 9.58 -20.09 -9.90
N ASN A 370 8.57 -19.95 -10.74
CA ASN A 370 7.91 -18.69 -11.02
C ASN A 370 6.75 -18.48 -10.05
N ILE A 371 6.53 -17.24 -9.64
CA ILE A 371 5.40 -16.81 -8.85
C ILE A 371 4.68 -15.70 -9.59
N TRP A 372 3.37 -15.85 -9.74
CA TRP A 372 2.47 -14.79 -10.17
C TRP A 372 1.55 -14.45 -9.04
N SER A 373 1.29 -13.17 -8.82
CA SER A 373 0.27 -12.75 -7.86
C SER A 373 -0.51 -11.55 -8.38
N THR A 374 -1.77 -11.46 -7.96
CA THR A 374 -2.67 -10.36 -8.31
C THR A 374 -3.55 -10.05 -7.11
N TYR A 375 -3.58 -8.78 -6.72
CA TYR A 375 -4.35 -8.31 -5.58
C TYR A 375 -5.24 -7.16 -6.01
N ALA A 376 -6.52 -7.27 -5.72
CA ALA A 376 -7.48 -6.17 -5.88
C ALA A 376 -7.90 -5.70 -4.49
N THR A 377 -7.80 -4.42 -4.20
CA THR A 377 -8.16 -3.84 -2.90
C THR A 377 -9.02 -2.60 -3.10
N ALA A 378 -10.06 -2.42 -2.28
CA ALA A 378 -10.85 -1.20 -2.24
C ALA A 378 -10.92 -0.65 -0.82
N TRP A 379 -10.89 0.67 -0.69
CA TRP A 379 -11.04 1.40 0.57
C TRP A 379 -12.21 2.36 0.48
N TYR A 380 -12.89 2.54 1.61
CA TYR A 380 -13.97 3.50 1.74
C TYR A 380 -13.88 4.27 3.06
N ALA A 381 -13.80 5.60 2.96
CA ALA A 381 -13.80 6.50 4.11
C ALA A 381 -15.24 6.76 4.58
N LEU A 382 -15.49 6.47 5.86
CA LEU A 382 -16.74 6.68 6.58
C LEU A 382 -16.62 7.87 7.55
N PRO A 383 -17.73 8.50 7.96
CA PRO A 383 -17.71 9.59 8.94
C PRO A 383 -17.07 9.17 10.28
N ASN A 384 -16.54 10.14 11.03
CA ASN A 384 -15.87 9.94 12.33
C ASN A 384 -14.57 9.10 12.23
N ASP A 385 -13.76 9.41 11.23
CA ASP A 385 -12.41 8.87 10.99
C ASP A 385 -12.36 7.34 10.95
N TRP A 386 -13.36 6.75 10.32
CA TRP A 386 -13.42 5.32 10.02
C TRP A 386 -13.02 5.09 8.56
N THR A 387 -12.18 4.09 8.31
CA THR A 387 -11.94 3.59 6.95
C THR A 387 -12.14 2.09 6.95
N ILE A 388 -12.96 1.59 6.05
CA ILE A 388 -13.11 0.15 5.80
C ILE A 388 -12.37 -0.21 4.52
N PHE A 389 -11.86 -1.42 4.43
CA PHE A 389 -11.25 -1.91 3.22
C PHE A 389 -11.46 -3.42 3.05
N GLY A 390 -11.39 -3.87 1.82
CA GLY A 390 -11.49 -5.28 1.47
C GLY A 390 -10.76 -5.59 0.17
N GLY A 391 -10.40 -6.84 -0.02
CA GLY A 391 -9.66 -7.25 -1.20
C GLY A 391 -9.79 -8.72 -1.56
N LEU A 392 -9.40 -9.03 -2.80
CA LEU A 392 -9.30 -10.36 -3.37
C LEU A 392 -7.84 -10.62 -3.73
N ASP A 393 -7.41 -11.85 -3.45
CA ASP A 393 -6.02 -12.28 -3.61
C ASP A 393 -5.98 -13.50 -4.51
N TRP A 394 -5.04 -13.51 -5.45
CA TRP A 394 -4.71 -14.68 -6.24
C TRP A 394 -3.20 -14.81 -6.35
N THR A 395 -2.69 -16.01 -6.08
CA THR A 395 -1.28 -16.35 -6.23
C THR A 395 -1.16 -17.70 -6.91
N HIS A 396 -0.23 -17.82 -7.85
CA HIS A 396 0.16 -19.09 -8.44
C HIS A 396 1.67 -19.24 -8.32
N LYS A 397 2.11 -20.35 -7.72
CA LYS A 397 3.52 -20.70 -7.57
C LYS A 397 3.82 -21.99 -8.33
N GLN A 398 4.83 -21.93 -9.18
CA GLN A 398 5.52 -23.09 -9.71
C GLN A 398 6.71 -23.44 -8.82
N ALA A 399 7.13 -24.70 -8.87
CA ALA A 399 8.32 -25.20 -8.19
C ALA A 399 8.98 -26.29 -9.04
N LYS A 400 10.23 -26.65 -8.75
CA LYS A 400 10.93 -27.76 -9.42
C LYS A 400 10.27 -29.10 -9.20
N ILE A 401 9.73 -29.32 -8.00
CA ILE A 401 8.88 -30.47 -7.70
C ILE A 401 7.44 -29.99 -7.59
N ASP A 402 6.56 -30.56 -8.40
CA ASP A 402 5.16 -30.17 -8.50
C ASP A 402 4.39 -30.30 -7.18
N THR A 403 4.84 -31.15 -6.24
CA THR A 403 4.25 -31.25 -4.89
C THR A 403 4.43 -29.97 -4.06
N ASN A 404 5.31 -29.06 -4.48
CA ASN A 404 5.55 -27.75 -3.87
C ASN A 404 4.97 -26.59 -4.68
N ALA A 405 4.41 -26.87 -5.87
CA ALA A 405 3.64 -25.90 -6.63
C ALA A 405 2.24 -25.76 -6.03
N TYR A 406 1.67 -24.56 -6.05
CA TYR A 406 0.34 -24.32 -5.52
C TYR A 406 -0.38 -23.19 -6.26
N GLN A 407 -1.70 -23.17 -6.09
CA GLN A 407 -2.53 -22.02 -6.36
C GLN A 407 -3.22 -21.60 -5.06
N GLN A 408 -3.28 -20.30 -4.82
CA GLN A 408 -3.89 -19.73 -3.64
C GLN A 408 -4.90 -18.65 -4.03
N ILE A 409 -6.08 -18.70 -3.45
CA ILE A 409 -7.13 -17.70 -3.61
C ILE A 409 -7.52 -17.21 -2.21
N GLY A 410 -7.71 -15.90 -2.07
CA GLY A 410 -7.99 -15.32 -0.77
C GLY A 410 -8.94 -14.14 -0.81
N ILE A 411 -9.53 -13.87 0.35
CA ILE A 411 -10.26 -12.65 0.63
C ILE A 411 -9.65 -11.96 1.84
N ARG A 412 -9.66 -10.63 1.81
CA ARG A 412 -9.19 -9.78 2.91
C ARG A 412 -10.25 -8.77 3.27
N ALA A 413 -10.30 -8.41 4.54
CA ALA A 413 -11.11 -7.31 5.05
C ALA A 413 -10.42 -6.64 6.22
N GLY A 414 -10.66 -5.35 6.40
CA GLY A 414 -10.17 -4.63 7.55
C GLY A 414 -10.86 -3.31 7.79
N VAL A 415 -10.57 -2.75 8.95
CA VAL A 415 -11.10 -1.48 9.41
C VAL A 415 -10.03 -0.72 10.18
N SER A 416 -9.91 0.58 9.91
CA SER A 416 -9.10 1.49 10.71
C SER A 416 -9.97 2.55 11.35
N LYS A 417 -9.59 2.96 12.56
CA LYS A 417 -10.22 4.07 13.27
C LYS A 417 -9.17 4.96 13.92
N ILE A 418 -9.32 6.26 13.72
CA ILE A 418 -8.69 7.27 14.57
C ILE A 418 -9.71 7.61 15.67
N PHE A 419 -9.44 7.21 16.92
CA PHE A 419 -10.37 7.48 18.02
C PHE A 419 -10.27 8.92 18.49
N ASN A 420 -9.04 9.42 18.56
CA ASN A 420 -8.65 10.77 18.93
C ASN A 420 -7.14 10.93 18.66
N LYS A 421 -6.57 12.08 19.03
CA LYS A 421 -5.13 12.34 18.95
C LYS A 421 -4.23 11.41 19.78
N HIS A 422 -4.81 10.57 20.64
CA HIS A 422 -4.09 9.69 21.57
C HIS A 422 -4.03 8.23 21.09
N ILE A 423 -5.06 7.76 20.38
CA ILE A 423 -5.20 6.34 20.02
C ILE A 423 -5.75 6.21 18.60
N ASN A 424 -5.09 5.38 17.81
CA ASN A 424 -5.64 4.83 16.57
C ASN A 424 -5.51 3.31 16.57
N ALA A 425 -6.41 2.62 15.86
CA ALA A 425 -6.36 1.18 15.73
C ALA A 425 -6.68 0.73 14.31
N VAL A 426 -6.09 -0.39 13.92
CA VAL A 426 -6.36 -1.09 12.66
C VAL A 426 -6.59 -2.56 12.98
N LEU A 427 -7.71 -3.11 12.52
CA LEU A 427 -8.00 -4.53 12.52
C LEU A 427 -8.01 -5.03 11.08
N PHE A 428 -7.27 -6.11 10.82
CA PHE A 428 -7.13 -6.73 9.51
C PHE A 428 -7.35 -8.24 9.65
N ALA A 429 -8.11 -8.81 8.72
CA ALA A 429 -8.36 -10.24 8.64
C ALA A 429 -8.21 -10.75 7.19
N SER A 430 -7.66 -11.95 7.04
CA SER A 430 -7.52 -12.63 5.76
C SER A 430 -7.90 -14.10 5.90
N ILE A 431 -8.50 -14.66 4.85
CA ILE A 431 -8.74 -16.10 4.69
C ILE A 431 -8.25 -16.49 3.30
N ARG A 432 -7.41 -17.51 3.20
CA ARG A 432 -6.87 -18.03 1.93
C ARG A 432 -6.97 -19.54 1.88
N GLU A 433 -7.36 -20.05 0.73
CA GLU A 433 -7.34 -21.46 0.38
C GLU A 433 -6.15 -21.71 -0.55
N GLN A 434 -5.32 -22.70 -0.23
CA GLN A 434 -4.11 -23.04 -0.95
C GLN A 434 -4.14 -24.52 -1.37
N GLU A 435 -4.35 -24.73 -2.66
CA GLU A 435 -4.40 -26.03 -3.30
C GLU A 435 -3.02 -26.35 -3.92
N TYR A 436 -2.42 -27.47 -3.53
CA TYR A 436 -1.16 -27.92 -4.10
C TYR A 436 -1.37 -28.67 -5.43
N GLY A 437 -0.37 -28.62 -6.31
CA GLY A 437 -0.55 -29.01 -7.72
C GLY A 437 -0.70 -30.52 -7.97
N VAL A 438 -0.10 -31.38 -7.12
CA VAL A 438 -0.12 -32.84 -7.33
C VAL A 438 -0.14 -33.63 -6.04
N TYR A 439 -0.64 -34.87 -6.13
CA TYR A 439 -0.69 -35.83 -5.04
C TYR A 439 0.71 -36.16 -4.54
N ASN A 440 0.91 -36.09 -3.21
CA ASN A 440 2.17 -36.45 -2.59
C ASN A 440 2.14 -37.92 -2.15
N ALA A 441 2.86 -38.78 -2.86
CA ALA A 441 2.90 -40.22 -2.57
C ALA A 441 3.45 -40.57 -1.18
N LEU A 442 4.30 -39.72 -0.59
CA LEU A 442 4.82 -39.93 0.76
C LEU A 442 3.76 -39.62 1.82
N LEU A 443 2.94 -38.59 1.59
CA LEU A 443 1.92 -38.14 2.54
C LEU A 443 0.57 -38.80 2.32
N GLY A 444 0.36 -39.42 1.16
CA GLY A 444 -0.87 -40.13 0.84
C GLY A 444 -2.04 -39.23 0.46
N GLU A 445 -1.81 -37.94 0.21
CA GLU A 445 -2.84 -36.93 0.04
C GLU A 445 -2.42 -35.87 -1.01
N LEU A 446 -3.41 -35.25 -1.65
CA LEU A 446 -3.25 -33.97 -2.36
C LEU A 446 -3.45 -32.86 -1.32
N ARG A 447 -2.40 -32.10 -0.99
CA ARG A 447 -2.45 -31.13 0.11
C ARG A 447 -3.38 -29.96 -0.24
N ASP A 448 -4.24 -29.64 0.71
CA ASP A 448 -5.11 -28.48 0.71
C ASP A 448 -5.05 -27.80 2.07
N ASP A 449 -4.80 -26.50 2.08
CA ASP A 449 -4.70 -25.71 3.30
C ASP A 449 -5.64 -24.50 3.28
N VAL A 450 -6.27 -24.24 4.42
CA VAL A 450 -7.00 -23.00 4.71
C VAL A 450 -6.23 -22.19 5.74
N GLU A 451 -5.71 -21.04 5.33
CA GLU A 451 -5.03 -20.08 6.18
C GLU A 451 -5.97 -18.96 6.64
N GLN A 452 -5.97 -18.66 7.92
CA GLN A 452 -6.66 -17.52 8.50
C GLN A 452 -5.66 -16.65 9.26
N ASN A 453 -5.63 -15.36 8.98
CA ASN A 453 -4.78 -14.42 9.70
C ASN A 453 -5.62 -13.26 10.24
N TYR A 454 -5.33 -12.85 11.47
CA TYR A 454 -5.97 -11.72 12.14
C TYR A 454 -4.88 -10.86 12.76
N THR A 455 -4.84 -9.57 12.41
CA THR A 455 -3.87 -8.62 12.91
C THR A 455 -4.57 -7.41 13.51
N LEU A 456 -4.32 -7.12 14.78
CA LEU A 456 -4.74 -5.90 15.47
C LEU A 456 -3.51 -5.03 15.75
N ILE A 457 -3.52 -3.80 15.28
CA ILE A 457 -2.49 -2.80 15.58
C ILE A 457 -3.15 -1.64 16.32
N VAL A 458 -2.68 -1.34 17.52
CA VAL A 458 -3.09 -0.17 18.31
C VAL A 458 -1.88 0.73 18.50
N ARG A 459 -2.00 2.00 18.12
CA ARG A 459 -0.91 2.98 18.29
C ARG A 459 -1.30 4.06 19.27
N PHE A 460 -0.29 4.60 19.93
CA PHE A 460 -0.44 5.60 20.97
C PHE A 460 0.34 6.89 20.67
N PRO A 461 -0.06 7.71 19.68
CA PRO A 461 0.68 8.91 19.27
C PRO A 461 0.99 9.88 20.41
N SER A 462 0.12 10.00 21.41
CA SER A 462 0.35 10.90 22.54
C SER A 462 1.43 10.44 23.53
N LEU A 463 1.90 9.19 23.41
CA LEU A 463 3.02 8.65 24.18
C LEU A 463 4.34 8.78 23.40
N SER A 464 4.37 9.58 22.33
CA SER A 464 5.55 9.76 21.49
C SER A 464 6.72 10.36 22.27
N ILE A 465 7.90 9.76 22.13
CA ILE A 465 9.16 10.23 22.72
C ILE A 465 10.15 10.42 21.58
N TYR A 466 10.68 11.63 21.38
CA TYR A 466 11.56 11.98 20.24
C TYR A 466 10.98 11.61 18.85
N GLY A 467 9.65 11.64 18.70
CA GLY A 467 8.94 11.29 17.47
C GLY A 467 8.76 9.77 17.26
N LEU A 468 9.06 8.95 18.26
CA LEU A 468 8.80 7.51 18.27
C LEU A 468 7.49 7.22 18.98
N GLU A 469 6.49 6.74 18.26
CA GLU A 469 5.17 6.37 18.75
C GLU A 469 5.15 4.89 19.20
N PRO A 470 4.70 4.59 20.43
CA PRO A 470 4.45 3.21 20.82
C PRO A 470 3.30 2.59 20.03
N SER A 471 3.46 1.33 19.64
CA SER A 471 2.43 0.53 18.97
C SER A 471 2.42 -0.91 19.50
N LEU A 472 1.22 -1.43 19.75
CA LEU A 472 0.98 -2.83 20.08
C LEU A 472 0.45 -3.53 18.84
N THR A 473 1.09 -4.61 18.42
CA THR A 473 0.67 -5.47 17.32
C THR A 473 0.37 -6.85 17.86
N LEU A 474 -0.86 -7.32 17.68
CA LEU A 474 -1.29 -8.68 18.00
C LEU A 474 -1.60 -9.40 16.69
N LYS A 475 -0.99 -10.57 16.48
CA LYS A 475 -1.23 -11.42 15.31
C LYS A 475 -1.73 -12.78 15.79
N HIS A 476 -2.79 -13.30 15.16
CA HIS A 476 -3.23 -14.68 15.28
C HIS A 476 -3.26 -15.29 13.87
N ARG A 477 -2.54 -16.39 13.69
CA ARG A 477 -2.53 -17.19 12.47
C ARG A 477 -3.01 -18.60 12.79
N LYS A 478 -3.90 -19.12 11.95
CA LYS A 478 -4.39 -20.48 12.00
C LYS A 478 -4.31 -21.09 10.62
N VAL A 479 -3.58 -22.20 10.50
CA VAL A 479 -3.54 -23.00 9.28
C VAL A 479 -4.26 -24.31 9.58
N HIS A 480 -5.27 -24.62 8.78
CA HIS A 480 -5.89 -25.93 8.74
C HIS A 480 -5.44 -26.62 7.47
N SER A 481 -4.98 -27.86 7.57
CA SER A 481 -4.55 -28.67 6.42
C SER A 481 -5.26 -30.01 6.48
N ASN A 482 -5.58 -30.59 5.32
CA ASN A 482 -6.04 -31.98 5.25
C ASN A 482 -4.96 -32.99 5.70
N ILE A 483 -3.68 -32.60 5.67
CA ILE A 483 -2.57 -33.33 6.30
C ILE A 483 -2.35 -32.71 7.69
N ASP A 484 -3.38 -32.85 8.52
CA ASP A 484 -3.58 -32.13 9.78
C ASP A 484 -2.43 -32.33 10.77
N TRP A 485 -1.99 -33.57 10.92
CA TRP A 485 -0.95 -33.98 11.85
C TRP A 485 0.40 -33.32 11.57
N LEU A 486 0.64 -32.78 10.38
CA LEU A 486 1.92 -32.16 9.99
C LEU A 486 1.82 -30.66 9.83
N TYR A 487 0.81 -30.16 9.10
CA TYR A 487 0.77 -28.76 8.66
C TYR A 487 -0.26 -27.89 9.38
N SER A 488 -1.24 -28.48 10.07
CA SER A 488 -2.18 -27.69 10.85
C SER A 488 -1.50 -27.10 12.08
N HIS A 489 -1.58 -25.79 12.28
CA HIS A 489 -0.99 -25.13 13.44
C HIS A 489 -1.70 -23.82 13.77
N GLU A 490 -1.54 -23.37 15.00
CA GLU A 490 -1.93 -22.05 15.46
C GLU A 490 -0.70 -21.30 15.98
N ARG A 491 -0.60 -20.01 15.66
CA ARG A 491 0.51 -19.14 16.07
C ARG A 491 -0.05 -17.79 16.51
N ASN A 492 0.20 -17.42 17.75
CA ASN A 492 -0.08 -16.11 18.32
C ASN A 492 1.22 -15.34 18.49
N ALA A 493 1.22 -14.07 18.11
CA ALA A 493 2.33 -13.17 18.35
C ALA A 493 1.86 -11.84 18.92
N ALA A 494 2.67 -11.27 19.82
CA ALA A 494 2.45 -9.96 20.40
C ALA A 494 3.76 -9.15 20.36
N SER A 495 3.73 -8.00 19.69
CA SER A 495 4.87 -7.11 19.56
C SER A 495 4.55 -5.73 20.12
N LEU A 496 5.44 -5.19 20.96
CA LEU A 496 5.39 -3.80 21.41
C LEU A 496 6.53 -3.05 20.73
N ARG A 497 6.22 -2.14 19.80
CA ARG A 497 7.20 -1.47 18.95
C ARG A 497 7.17 0.03 19.14
N LEU A 498 8.33 0.66 18.93
CA LEU A 498 8.45 2.10 18.75
C LEU A 498 8.55 2.38 17.26
N GLU A 499 7.60 3.15 16.73
CA GLU A 499 7.49 3.51 15.30
C GLU A 499 7.84 4.98 15.10
N LYS A 500 8.76 5.28 14.18
CA LYS A 500 9.01 6.63 13.68
C LYS A 500 8.54 6.73 12.25
N ARG A 501 7.87 7.82 11.92
CA ARG A 501 7.45 8.17 10.55
C ARG A 501 8.16 9.45 10.12
N PHE A 502 8.37 9.59 8.83
CA PHE A 502 8.92 10.79 8.22
C PHE A 502 8.41 10.96 6.80
#